data_AF-A0A6G0SL93-F1
#
_entry.id   AF-A0A6G0SL93-F1
#
_cell.length_a   1.000
_cell.length_b   1.000
_cell.length_c   1.000
_cell.angle_alpha   90.00
_cell.angle_beta   90.00
_cell.angle_gamma   90.00
#
_symmetry.space_group_name_H-M   'P 1'
#
loop_
_entity.id
_entity.type
_entity.pdbx_description
1 polymer ?
#
loop_
_entity_poly.entity_id
_entity_poly.type
_entity_poly.pdbx_seq_one_letter_code
_entity_poly.pdbx_strand_id
1 'polypeptide(L)'
;MLLLLRSSKNLHDELFRRVLAAPVNSYFDVTPVGRILNRFSNDLDQMDSLLPQQWQNFVQNISLSVGGFIVCALASYWIGLSYIPVVAALVVTGFYFKKTSREVKRLEGISRSPVYNLLGETLKGVQTIRAFGMQATFEELNARAVDENASFFFIYWAAGRWLAVRLDTLSVVVIFVVSLYLVATKGQLGTLLSGISLVYALMLTSMVQSSVRDVDRTDNAMTSVERVLHFCEIPQEEE
;
A
#
# COMPACT_ATOMS: atom_id res chain seq x y z
N MET A 1 0.62 14.93 12.27
CA MET A 1 1.92 15.26 11.64
C MET A 1 3.05 15.44 12.66
N LEU A 2 2.94 16.36 13.64
CA LEU A 2 3.99 16.58 14.64
C LEU A 2 4.38 15.32 15.45
N LEU A 3 3.41 14.47 15.80
CA LEU A 3 3.69 13.21 16.50
C LEU A 3 4.51 12.25 15.64
N LEU A 4 4.20 12.13 14.34
CA LEU A 4 4.92 11.24 13.42
C LEU A 4 6.35 11.72 13.18
N LEU A 5 6.56 13.02 13.02
CA LEU A 5 7.90 13.61 12.91
C LEU A 5 8.72 13.40 14.20
N ARG A 6 8.07 13.53 15.36
CA ARG A 6 8.73 13.28 16.65
C ARG A 6 9.08 11.80 16.82
N SER A 7 8.19 10.90 16.44
CA SER A 7 8.44 9.45 16.42
C SER A 7 9.59 9.10 15.48
N SER A 8 9.61 9.68 14.27
CA SER A 8 10.68 9.44 13.31
C SER A 8 12.03 9.95 13.82
N LYS A 9 12.09 11.16 14.38
CA LYS A 9 13.29 11.70 15.00
C LYS A 9 13.81 10.79 16.12
N ASN A 10 12.92 10.35 17.02
CA ASN A 10 13.31 9.43 18.09
C ASN A 10 13.83 8.10 17.54
N LEU A 11 13.23 7.58 16.48
CA LEU A 11 13.64 6.32 15.86
C LEU A 11 14.99 6.46 15.13
N HIS A 12 15.22 7.59 14.44
CA HIS A 12 16.51 7.95 13.86
C HIS A 12 17.60 8.05 14.93
N ASP A 13 17.34 8.75 16.02
CA ASP A 13 18.32 8.96 17.10
C ASP A 13 18.67 7.64 17.80
N GLU A 14 17.67 6.77 18.03
CA GLU A 14 17.90 5.42 18.57
C GLU A 14 18.67 4.54 17.58
N LEU A 15 18.26 4.51 16.31
CA LEU A 15 18.96 3.77 15.26
C LEU A 15 20.42 4.19 15.16
N PHE A 16 20.68 5.50 15.17
CA PHE A 16 22.02 6.07 15.11
C PHE A 16 22.86 5.65 16.32
N ARG A 17 22.33 5.77 17.54
CA ARG A 17 23.01 5.32 18.75
C ARG A 17 23.33 3.83 18.71
N ARG A 18 22.38 2.99 18.29
CA ARG A 18 22.53 1.53 18.21
C ARG A 18 23.59 1.10 17.21
N VAL A 19 23.64 1.76 16.06
CA VAL A 19 24.64 1.48 15.02
C VAL A 19 26.04 1.89 15.50
N LEU A 20 26.18 3.02 16.22
CA LEU A 20 27.47 3.42 16.78
C LEU A 20 28.00 2.50 17.88
N ALA A 21 27.09 1.89 18.65
CA ALA A 21 27.43 0.95 19.72
C ALA A 21 27.43 -0.52 19.27
N ALA A 22 27.34 -0.78 17.96
CA ALA A 22 27.42 -2.12 17.41
C ALA A 22 28.88 -2.60 17.30
N PRO A 23 29.19 -3.88 17.60
CA PRO A 23 30.54 -4.39 17.62
C PRO A 23 31.18 -4.39 16.21
N VAL A 24 32.37 -3.82 16.09
CA VAL A 24 33.09 -3.69 14.80
C VAL A 24 33.29 -5.05 14.14
N ASN A 25 33.74 -6.02 14.92
CA ASN A 25 34.23 -7.33 14.48
C ASN A 25 33.11 -8.28 14.01
N SER A 26 31.89 -8.05 14.49
CA SER A 26 30.76 -8.97 14.29
C SER A 26 29.66 -8.35 13.43
N TYR A 27 29.44 -7.04 13.55
CA TYR A 27 28.38 -6.36 12.82
C TYR A 27 28.87 -5.69 11.53
N PHE A 28 29.96 -4.92 11.60
CA PHE A 28 30.45 -4.14 10.45
C PHE A 28 31.23 -4.98 9.43
N ASP A 29 31.86 -6.07 9.88
CA ASP A 29 32.53 -7.03 8.98
C ASP A 29 31.54 -7.93 8.21
N VAL A 30 30.36 -8.18 8.79
CA VAL A 30 29.33 -9.06 8.19
C VAL A 30 28.29 -8.25 7.39
N THR A 31 28.00 -7.01 7.81
CA THR A 31 26.92 -6.20 7.23
C THR A 31 27.48 -5.21 6.20
N PRO A 32 27.06 -5.28 4.92
CA PRO A 32 27.54 -4.34 3.92
C PRO A 32 27.15 -2.91 4.27
N VAL A 33 28.09 -1.96 4.19
CA VAL A 33 27.86 -0.53 4.45
C VAL A 33 26.68 0.04 3.65
N GLY A 34 26.49 -0.44 2.40
CA GLY A 34 25.35 -0.04 1.57
C GLY A 34 23.98 -0.41 2.16
N ARG A 35 23.88 -1.49 2.95
CA ARG A 35 22.66 -1.86 3.65
C ARG A 35 22.32 -0.85 4.75
N ILE A 36 23.31 -0.43 5.53
CA ILE A 36 23.16 0.60 6.57
C ILE A 36 22.75 1.93 5.91
N LEU A 37 23.43 2.33 4.85
CA LEU A 37 23.11 3.56 4.12
C LEU A 37 21.67 3.55 3.55
N ASN A 38 21.21 2.42 3.00
CA ASN A 38 19.86 2.30 2.47
C ASN A 38 18.78 2.44 3.57
N ARG A 39 19.09 2.05 4.82
CA ARG A 39 18.20 2.23 5.98
C ARG A 39 18.12 3.70 6.38
N PHE A 40 19.27 4.38 6.50
CA PHE A 40 19.33 5.81 6.84
C PHE A 40 18.82 6.75 5.74
N SER A 41 18.82 6.30 4.47
CA SER A 41 18.32 7.11 3.36
C SER A 41 16.87 6.73 3.01
N ASN A 42 16.68 5.60 2.34
CA ASN A 42 15.41 5.24 1.73
C ASN A 42 14.35 4.84 2.77
N ASP A 43 14.69 4.02 3.78
CA ASP A 43 13.70 3.60 4.78
C ASP A 43 13.27 4.75 5.70
N LEU A 44 14.21 5.62 6.10
CA LEU A 44 13.87 6.83 6.86
C LEU A 44 13.07 7.83 6.03
N ASP A 45 13.43 8.09 4.77
CA ASP A 45 12.63 8.97 3.90
C ASP A 45 11.19 8.45 3.74
N GLN A 46 11.01 7.14 3.52
CA GLN A 46 9.67 6.53 3.47
C GLN A 46 8.87 6.75 4.77
N MET A 47 9.52 6.74 5.92
CA MET A 47 8.89 6.94 7.22
C MET A 47 8.61 8.43 7.52
N ASP A 48 9.46 9.34 7.02
CA ASP A 48 9.37 10.78 7.24
C ASP A 48 8.39 11.48 6.28
N SER A 49 8.36 11.07 5.02
CA SER A 49 7.61 11.75 3.97
C SER A 49 6.35 10.97 3.57
N LEU A 50 6.52 9.69 3.23
CA LEU A 50 5.45 8.90 2.63
C LEU A 50 4.44 8.41 3.67
N LEU A 51 4.90 7.84 4.78
CA LEU A 51 4.03 7.29 5.83
C LEU A 51 3.07 8.34 6.43
N PRO A 52 3.51 9.58 6.76
CA PRO A 52 2.59 10.59 7.28
C PRO A 52 1.55 11.04 6.26
N GLN A 53 1.94 11.12 4.98
CA GLN A 53 1.01 11.44 3.91
C GLN A 53 -0.07 10.35 3.76
N GLN A 54 0.32 9.07 3.75
CA GLN A 54 -0.65 7.97 3.64
C GLN A 54 -1.53 7.86 4.88
N TRP A 55 -0.96 8.06 6.07
CA TRP A 55 -1.73 8.10 7.30
C TRP A 55 -2.77 9.22 7.31
N GLN A 56 -2.39 10.42 6.86
CA GLN A 56 -3.33 11.55 6.76
C GLN A 56 -4.46 11.25 5.78
N ASN A 57 -4.16 10.70 4.60
CA ASN A 57 -5.16 10.31 3.61
C ASN A 57 -6.11 9.24 4.17
N PHE A 58 -5.57 8.24 4.86
CA PHE A 58 -6.33 7.17 5.48
C PHE A 58 -7.32 7.70 6.54
N VAL A 59 -6.83 8.53 7.47
CA VAL A 59 -7.68 9.14 8.52
C VAL A 59 -8.73 10.05 7.92
N GLN A 60 -8.38 10.86 6.91
CA GLN A 60 -9.33 11.72 6.22
C GLN A 60 -10.44 10.91 5.53
N ASN A 61 -10.08 9.87 4.76
CA ASN A 61 -11.04 9.03 4.05
C ASN A 61 -11.96 8.26 5.01
N ILE A 62 -11.43 7.74 6.11
CA ILE A 62 -12.25 7.09 7.14
C ILE A 62 -13.19 8.09 7.80
N SER A 63 -12.69 9.27 8.19
CA SER A 63 -13.50 10.29 8.85
C SER A 63 -14.66 10.75 7.95
N LEU A 64 -14.39 10.99 6.66
CA LEU A 64 -15.41 11.32 5.67
C LEU A 64 -16.39 10.16 5.45
N SER A 65 -15.92 8.92 5.45
CA SER A 65 -16.79 7.74 5.30
C SER A 65 -17.74 7.57 6.48
N VAL A 66 -17.22 7.71 7.70
CA VAL A 66 -18.05 7.65 8.93
C VAL A 66 -19.02 8.82 8.97
N GLY A 67 -18.58 10.03 8.65
CA GLY A 67 -19.44 11.22 8.57
C GLY A 67 -20.56 11.06 7.55
N GLY A 68 -20.25 10.58 6.34
CA GLY A 68 -21.24 10.30 5.31
C GLY A 68 -22.25 9.23 5.71
N PHE A 69 -21.79 8.17 6.38
CA PHE A 69 -22.66 7.13 6.92
C PHE A 69 -23.62 7.68 7.98
N ILE A 70 -23.13 8.50 8.91
CA ILE A 70 -23.96 9.16 9.94
C ILE A 70 -25.03 10.04 9.29
N VAL A 71 -24.65 10.88 8.32
CA VAL A 71 -25.60 11.74 7.60
C VAL A 71 -26.68 10.92 6.89
N CYS A 72 -26.30 9.81 6.24
CA CYS A 72 -27.27 8.92 5.58
C CYS A 72 -28.20 8.23 6.59
N ALA A 73 -27.68 7.79 7.72
CA ALA A 73 -28.45 7.14 8.78
C ALA A 73 -29.45 8.11 9.45
N LEU A 74 -29.06 9.37 9.64
CA LEU A 74 -29.94 10.41 10.16
C LEU A 74 -31.02 10.82 9.16
N ALA A 75 -30.73 10.79 7.87
CA ALA A 75 -31.70 11.10 6.83
C ALA A 75 -32.84 10.06 6.74
N SER A 76 -32.50 8.76 6.83
CA SER A 76 -33.51 7.70 6.90
C SER A 76 -32.92 6.41 7.45
N TYR A 77 -33.63 5.79 8.39
CA TYR A 77 -33.28 4.49 8.97
C TYR A 77 -33.13 3.39 7.90
N TRP A 78 -34.01 3.38 6.89
CA TRP A 78 -33.99 2.39 5.81
C TRP A 78 -32.76 2.53 4.90
N ILE A 79 -32.32 3.77 4.64
CA ILE A 79 -31.11 4.03 3.86
C ILE A 79 -29.89 3.54 4.65
N GLY A 80 -29.78 3.89 5.93
CA GLY A 80 -28.70 3.40 6.79
C GLY A 80 -28.61 1.87 6.85
N LEU A 81 -29.76 1.18 6.95
CA LEU A 81 -29.83 -0.28 6.94
C LEU A 81 -29.29 -0.90 5.64
N SER A 82 -29.54 -0.27 4.49
CA SER A 82 -29.06 -0.74 3.18
C SER A 82 -27.53 -0.71 3.06
N TYR A 83 -26.83 0.12 3.83
CA TYR A 83 -25.37 0.22 3.83
C TYR A 83 -24.66 -0.87 4.62
N ILE A 84 -25.31 -1.47 5.62
CA ILE A 84 -24.73 -2.52 6.46
C ILE A 84 -24.22 -3.73 5.64
N PRO A 85 -25.02 -4.35 4.74
CA PRO A 85 -24.55 -5.48 3.94
C PRO A 85 -23.41 -5.09 3.00
N VAL A 86 -23.34 -3.83 2.59
CA VAL A 86 -22.28 -3.30 1.73
C VAL A 86 -20.98 -3.25 2.50
N VAL A 87 -20.97 -2.64 3.69
CA VAL A 87 -19.79 -2.60 4.56
C VAL A 87 -19.32 -4.01 4.88
N ALA A 88 -20.23 -4.95 5.15
CA ALA A 88 -19.87 -6.35 5.35
C ALA A 88 -19.20 -6.97 4.11
N ALA A 89 -19.81 -6.81 2.93
CA ALA A 89 -19.26 -7.31 1.66
C ALA A 89 -17.89 -6.70 1.34
N LEU A 90 -17.70 -5.41 1.65
CA LEU A 90 -16.45 -4.68 1.49
C LEU A 90 -15.34 -5.23 2.39
N VAL A 91 -15.65 -5.43 3.68
CA VAL A 91 -14.71 -5.99 4.65
C VAL A 91 -14.29 -7.40 4.22
N VAL A 92 -15.25 -8.26 3.85
CA VAL A 92 -14.97 -9.61 3.37
C VAL A 92 -14.10 -9.60 2.12
N THR A 93 -14.48 -8.81 1.10
CA THR A 93 -13.73 -8.71 -0.16
C THR A 93 -12.31 -8.16 0.08
N GLY A 94 -12.17 -7.18 0.97
CA GLY A 94 -10.89 -6.61 1.39
C GLY A 94 -9.98 -7.64 2.05
N PHE A 95 -10.51 -8.49 2.95
CA PHE A 95 -9.73 -9.55 3.58
C PHE A 95 -9.21 -10.60 2.57
N TYR A 96 -10.06 -11.04 1.65
CA TYR A 96 -9.65 -11.98 0.59
C TYR A 96 -8.62 -11.35 -0.36
N PHE A 97 -8.83 -10.08 -0.72
CA PHE A 97 -7.92 -9.35 -1.58
C PHE A 97 -6.55 -9.16 -0.92
N LYS A 98 -6.51 -8.77 0.37
CA LYS A 98 -5.26 -8.54 1.10
C LYS A 98 -4.34 -9.77 1.06
N LYS A 99 -4.89 -10.97 1.27
CA LYS A 99 -4.11 -12.22 1.22
C LYS A 99 -3.49 -12.45 -0.16
N THR A 100 -4.26 -12.23 -1.23
CA THR A 100 -3.81 -12.44 -2.61
C THR A 100 -2.82 -11.37 -3.04
N SER A 101 -3.14 -10.10 -2.77
CA SER A 101 -2.31 -8.93 -3.10
C SER A 101 -0.92 -9.03 -2.47
N ARG A 102 -0.83 -9.49 -1.22
CA ARG A 102 0.45 -9.70 -0.52
C ARG A 102 1.34 -10.73 -1.22
N GLU A 103 0.79 -11.87 -1.61
CA GLU A 103 1.57 -12.91 -2.30
C GLU A 103 2.01 -12.48 -3.71
N VAL A 104 1.13 -11.82 -4.47
CA VAL A 104 1.49 -11.26 -5.78
C VAL A 104 2.58 -10.21 -5.64
N LYS A 105 2.49 -9.33 -4.63
CA LYS A 105 3.51 -8.32 -4.37
C LYS A 105 4.85 -8.94 -3.96
N ARG A 106 4.82 -10.04 -3.19
CA ARG A 106 6.02 -10.81 -2.84
C ARG A 106 6.69 -11.42 -4.08
N LEU A 107 5.90 -12.00 -4.98
CA LEU A 107 6.41 -12.55 -6.25
C LEU A 107 7.05 -11.47 -7.13
N GLU A 108 6.40 -10.30 -7.26
CA GLU A 108 6.98 -9.14 -7.96
C GLU A 108 8.29 -8.66 -7.34
N GLY A 109 8.39 -8.69 -6.01
CA GLY A 109 9.63 -8.36 -5.30
C GLY A 109 10.77 -9.35 -5.59
N ILE A 110 10.46 -10.65 -5.65
CA ILE A 110 11.43 -11.72 -5.91
C ILE A 110 11.90 -11.69 -7.37
N SER A 111 10.98 -11.52 -8.33
CA SER A 111 11.30 -11.47 -9.77
C SER A 111 12.19 -10.29 -10.16
N ARG A 112 12.28 -9.26 -9.31
CA ARG A 112 13.13 -8.09 -9.57
C ARG A 112 14.62 -8.37 -9.36
N SER A 113 14.99 -9.29 -8.46
CA SER A 113 16.40 -9.56 -8.14
C SER A 113 17.20 -10.13 -9.32
N PRO A 114 16.70 -11.13 -10.10
CA PRO A 114 17.39 -11.64 -11.28
C PRO A 114 17.77 -10.56 -12.29
N VAL A 115 16.90 -9.58 -12.52
CA VAL A 115 17.15 -8.46 -13.46
C VAL A 115 18.38 -7.66 -13.05
N TYR A 116 18.49 -7.28 -11.77
CA TYR A 116 19.65 -6.53 -11.28
C TYR A 116 20.93 -7.37 -11.24
N ASN A 117 20.82 -8.65 -10.88
CA ASN A 117 21.96 -9.55 -10.85
C ASN A 117 22.55 -9.73 -12.25
N LEU A 118 21.71 -10.01 -13.25
CA LEU A 118 22.14 -10.21 -14.63
C LEU A 118 22.75 -8.93 -15.22
N LEU A 119 22.17 -7.77 -14.93
CA LEU A 119 22.77 -6.49 -15.32
C LEU A 119 24.16 -6.30 -14.69
N GLY A 120 24.29 -6.61 -13.40
CA GLY A 120 25.57 -6.55 -12.68
C GLY A 120 26.64 -7.48 -13.26
N GLU A 121 26.27 -8.71 -13.61
CA GLU A 121 27.15 -9.69 -14.27
C GLU A 121 27.56 -9.24 -15.67
N THR A 122 26.61 -8.73 -16.46
CA THR A 122 26.86 -8.23 -17.81
C THR A 122 27.84 -7.05 -17.80
N LEU A 123 27.68 -6.12 -16.85
CA LEU A 123 28.58 -4.97 -16.71
C LEU A 123 30.00 -5.38 -16.31
N LYS A 124 30.14 -6.32 -15.38
CA LYS A 124 31.45 -6.85 -14.95
C LYS A 124 32.13 -7.67 -16.05
N GLY A 125 31.36 -8.43 -16.83
CA GLY A 125 31.84 -9.35 -17.86
C GLY A 125 31.81 -8.81 -19.29
N VAL A 126 31.57 -7.52 -19.50
CA VAL A 126 31.26 -6.95 -20.83
C VAL A 126 32.34 -7.22 -21.88
N GLN A 127 33.62 -7.19 -21.49
CA GLN A 127 34.75 -7.47 -22.39
C GLN A 127 34.73 -8.94 -22.85
N THR A 128 34.50 -9.87 -21.93
CA THR A 128 34.41 -11.31 -22.21
C THR A 128 33.22 -11.60 -23.12
N ILE A 129 32.04 -11.05 -22.82
CA ILE A 129 30.83 -11.24 -23.63
C ILE A 129 31.06 -10.76 -25.08
N ARG A 130 31.72 -9.61 -25.24
CA ARG A 130 32.07 -9.07 -26.56
C ARG A 130 33.12 -9.90 -27.28
N ALA A 131 34.13 -10.40 -26.57
CA ALA A 131 35.19 -11.22 -27.14
C ALA A 131 34.66 -12.56 -27.69
N PHE A 132 33.68 -13.16 -27.02
CA PHE A 132 33.05 -14.42 -27.45
C PHE A 132 31.81 -14.24 -28.34
N GLY A 133 31.40 -13.01 -28.65
CA GLY A 133 30.23 -12.76 -29.53
C GLY A 133 28.88 -13.18 -28.92
N MET A 134 28.76 -13.22 -27.59
CA MET A 134 27.57 -13.74 -26.88
C MET A 134 26.52 -12.67 -26.54
N GLN A 135 26.56 -11.51 -27.19
CA GLN A 135 25.68 -10.38 -26.88
C GLN A 135 24.20 -10.76 -27.00
N ALA A 136 23.81 -11.46 -28.07
CA ALA A 136 22.43 -11.87 -28.32
C ALA A 136 21.89 -12.82 -27.23
N THR A 137 22.73 -13.75 -26.74
CA THR A 137 22.35 -14.67 -25.66
C THR A 137 22.08 -13.93 -24.35
N PHE A 138 22.95 -12.98 -23.99
CA PHE A 138 22.76 -12.17 -22.78
C PHE A 138 21.58 -11.20 -22.91
N GLU A 139 21.34 -10.67 -24.11
CA GLU A 139 20.17 -9.83 -24.39
C GLU A 139 18.86 -10.61 -24.24
N GLU A 140 18.77 -11.84 -24.78
CA GLU A 140 17.60 -12.69 -24.62
C GLU A 140 17.38 -13.09 -23.15
N LEU A 141 18.45 -13.43 -22.42
CA LEU A 141 18.38 -13.77 -21.00
C LEU A 141 17.84 -12.57 -20.18
N ASN A 142 18.30 -11.36 -20.51
CA ASN A 142 17.82 -10.14 -19.87
C ASN A 142 16.37 -9.83 -20.23
N ALA A 143 16.00 -9.98 -21.50
CA ALA A 143 14.63 -9.79 -21.96
C ALA A 143 13.66 -10.73 -21.22
N ARG A 144 14.01 -12.02 -21.05
CA ARG A 144 13.19 -12.99 -20.30
C ARG A 144 13.03 -12.59 -18.83
N ALA A 145 14.12 -12.19 -18.16
CA ALA A 145 14.06 -11.76 -16.77
C ALA A 145 13.18 -10.49 -16.60
N VAL A 146 13.29 -9.54 -17.52
CA VAL A 146 12.47 -8.32 -17.53
C VAL A 146 11.00 -8.66 -17.79
N ASP A 147 10.70 -9.56 -18.73
CA ASP A 147 9.34 -9.95 -19.08
C ASP A 147 8.62 -10.70 -17.95
N GLU A 148 9.35 -11.57 -17.24
CA GLU A 148 8.83 -12.24 -16.04
C GLU A 148 8.48 -11.20 -14.94
N ASN A 149 9.39 -10.26 -14.67
CA ASN A 149 9.13 -9.20 -13.71
C ASN A 149 7.98 -8.28 -14.13
N ALA A 150 7.90 -7.93 -15.42
CA ALA A 150 6.82 -7.13 -15.99
C ALA A 150 5.47 -7.86 -15.88
N SER A 151 5.44 -9.17 -16.07
CA SER A 151 4.25 -10.00 -15.91
C SER A 151 3.72 -9.97 -14.48
N PHE A 152 4.58 -10.16 -13.47
CA PHE A 152 4.16 -10.05 -12.06
C PHE A 152 3.71 -8.64 -11.69
N PHE A 153 4.41 -7.62 -12.19
CA PHE A 153 3.99 -6.23 -12.02
C PHE A 153 2.60 -5.99 -12.63
N PHE A 154 2.35 -6.47 -13.84
CA PHE A 154 1.04 -6.35 -14.48
C PHE A 154 -0.06 -7.07 -13.68
N ILE A 155 0.19 -8.30 -13.22
CA ILE A 155 -0.76 -9.06 -12.40
C ILE A 155 -1.11 -8.32 -11.10
N TYR A 156 -0.13 -7.68 -10.46
CA TYR A 156 -0.37 -6.85 -9.27
C TYR A 156 -1.35 -5.71 -9.56
N TRP A 157 -1.13 -4.97 -10.65
CA TRP A 157 -2.03 -3.89 -11.07
C TRP A 157 -3.41 -4.40 -11.49
N ALA A 158 -3.46 -5.51 -12.22
CA ALA A 158 -4.70 -6.15 -12.65
C ALA A 158 -5.54 -6.62 -11.46
N ALA A 159 -4.91 -7.18 -10.42
CA ALA A 159 -5.58 -7.56 -9.19
C ALA A 159 -6.21 -6.35 -8.50
N GLY A 160 -5.48 -5.23 -8.39
CA GLY A 160 -6.03 -3.98 -7.85
C GLY A 160 -7.23 -3.45 -8.65
N ARG A 161 -7.19 -3.57 -9.98
CA ARG A 161 -8.31 -3.21 -10.85
C ARG A 161 -9.51 -4.14 -10.69
N TRP A 162 -9.28 -5.44 -10.54
CA TRP A 162 -10.33 -6.43 -10.29
C TRP A 162 -11.11 -6.09 -9.01
N LEU A 163 -10.40 -5.74 -7.93
CA LEU A 163 -11.05 -5.29 -6.70
C LEU A 163 -11.88 -4.03 -6.96
N ALA A 164 -11.29 -3.00 -7.59
CA ALA A 164 -11.98 -1.74 -7.85
C ALA A 164 -13.31 -1.95 -8.60
N VAL A 165 -13.31 -2.77 -9.66
CA VAL A 165 -14.53 -3.09 -10.42
C VAL A 165 -15.57 -3.79 -9.56
N ARG A 166 -15.17 -4.73 -8.68
CA ARG A 166 -16.11 -5.39 -7.76
C ARG A 166 -16.71 -4.39 -6.77
N LEU A 167 -15.90 -3.49 -6.23
CA LEU A 167 -16.38 -2.44 -5.33
C LEU A 167 -17.33 -1.47 -6.04
N ASP A 168 -17.02 -1.05 -7.27
CA ASP A 168 -17.91 -0.23 -8.10
C ASP A 168 -19.26 -0.92 -8.33
N THR A 169 -19.26 -2.21 -8.68
CA THR A 169 -20.51 -2.94 -8.92
C THR A 169 -21.40 -3.02 -7.67
N LEU A 170 -20.83 -3.24 -6.48
CA LEU A 170 -21.58 -3.24 -5.23
C LEU A 170 -22.18 -1.86 -4.96
N SER A 171 -21.41 -0.81 -5.18
CA SER A 171 -21.85 0.56 -5.00
C SER A 171 -22.96 0.98 -5.94
N VAL A 172 -22.91 0.58 -7.22
CA VAL A 172 -24.00 0.84 -8.17
C VAL A 172 -25.31 0.19 -7.71
N VAL A 173 -25.25 -1.02 -7.16
CA VAL A 173 -26.43 -1.70 -6.60
C VAL A 173 -27.02 -0.90 -5.42
N VAL A 174 -26.18 -0.34 -4.56
CA VAL A 174 -26.63 0.49 -3.43
C VAL A 174 -27.29 1.77 -3.91
N ILE A 175 -26.64 2.48 -4.83
CA ILE A 175 -27.18 3.71 -5.41
C ILE A 175 -28.53 3.42 -6.08
N PHE A 176 -28.66 2.28 -6.77
CA PHE A 176 -29.92 1.85 -7.36
C PHE A 176 -31.02 1.63 -6.31
N VAL A 177 -30.73 0.90 -5.23
CA VAL A 177 -31.68 0.65 -4.13
C VAL A 177 -32.08 1.96 -3.43
N VAL A 178 -31.11 2.82 -3.12
CA VAL A 178 -31.35 4.13 -2.48
C VAL A 178 -32.19 5.02 -3.40
N SER A 179 -31.87 5.07 -4.69
CA SER A 179 -32.62 5.86 -5.68
C SER A 179 -34.05 5.37 -5.81
N LEU A 180 -34.27 4.06 -5.86
CA LEU A 180 -35.60 3.46 -5.93
C LEU A 180 -36.41 3.77 -4.66
N TYR A 181 -35.79 3.69 -3.48
CA TYR A 181 -36.41 4.07 -2.21
C TYR A 181 -36.81 5.55 -2.16
N LEU A 182 -35.93 6.45 -2.60
CA LEU A 182 -36.21 7.89 -2.67
C LEU A 182 -37.36 8.22 -3.64
N VAL A 183 -37.45 7.49 -4.76
CA VAL A 183 -38.58 7.63 -5.70
C VAL A 183 -39.88 7.08 -5.09
N ALA A 184 -39.84 5.95 -4.38
CA ALA A 184 -41.01 5.36 -3.74
C ALA A 184 -41.54 6.22 -2.58
N THR A 185 -40.67 6.92 -1.86
CA THR A 185 -41.01 7.80 -0.73
C THR A 185 -41.16 9.27 -1.14
N LYS A 186 -41.33 9.53 -2.44
CA LYS A 186 -41.49 10.88 -2.99
C LYS A 186 -42.65 11.61 -2.30
N GLY A 187 -42.32 12.69 -1.61
CA GLY A 187 -43.27 13.54 -0.87
C GLY A 187 -43.34 13.29 0.65
N GLN A 188 -42.73 12.22 1.17
CA GLN A 188 -42.64 11.96 2.62
C GLN A 188 -41.34 12.50 3.23
N LEU A 189 -40.26 12.48 2.45
CA LEU A 189 -38.96 13.05 2.82
C LEU A 189 -38.83 14.45 2.24
N GLY A 190 -38.24 15.38 3.01
CA GLY A 190 -37.92 16.71 2.50
C GLY A 190 -36.93 16.63 1.33
N THR A 191 -37.21 17.33 0.23
CA THR A 191 -36.41 17.31 -1.02
C THR A 191 -34.90 17.49 -0.78
N LEU A 192 -34.54 18.34 0.18
CA LEU A 192 -33.16 18.58 0.59
C LEU A 192 -32.49 17.33 1.17
N LEU A 193 -33.16 16.62 2.09
CA LEU A 193 -32.62 15.41 2.74
C LEU A 193 -32.44 14.29 1.72
N SER A 194 -33.39 14.13 0.79
CA SER A 194 -33.28 13.17 -0.31
C SER A 194 -32.08 13.45 -1.20
N GLY A 195 -31.86 14.72 -1.59
CA GLY A 195 -30.70 15.12 -2.38
C GLY A 195 -29.38 14.89 -1.66
N ILE A 196 -29.29 15.28 -0.38
CA ILE A 196 -28.11 15.06 0.46
C ILE A 196 -27.81 13.57 0.57
N SER A 197 -28.81 12.73 0.86
CA SER A 197 -28.61 11.28 0.99
C SER A 197 -28.09 10.63 -0.29
N LEU A 198 -28.54 11.09 -1.47
CA LEU A 198 -28.06 10.58 -2.76
C LEU A 198 -26.62 11.02 -3.06
N VAL A 199 -26.27 12.27 -2.76
CA VAL A 199 -24.90 12.77 -2.94
C VAL A 199 -23.93 12.05 -2.01
N TYR A 200 -24.26 11.90 -0.72
CA TYR A 200 -23.42 11.15 0.21
C TYR A 200 -23.33 9.67 -0.17
N ALA A 201 -24.39 9.07 -0.73
CA ALA A 201 -24.34 7.71 -1.23
C ALA A 201 -23.30 7.50 -2.35
N LEU A 202 -23.27 8.44 -3.30
CA LEU A 202 -22.27 8.48 -4.37
C LEU A 202 -20.86 8.70 -3.81
N MET A 203 -20.69 9.61 -2.84
CA MET A 203 -19.38 9.89 -2.26
C MET A 203 -18.83 8.72 -1.44
N LEU A 204 -19.66 8.07 -0.62
CA LEU A 204 -19.27 6.94 0.23
C LEU A 204 -18.62 5.81 -0.56
N THR A 205 -19.16 5.53 -1.75
CA THR A 205 -18.60 4.56 -2.70
C THR A 205 -17.13 4.87 -3.02
N SER A 206 -16.85 6.09 -3.46
CA SER A 206 -15.49 6.49 -3.83
C SER A 206 -14.56 6.50 -2.61
N MET A 207 -15.08 6.90 -1.44
CA MET A 207 -14.29 6.97 -0.21
C MET A 207 -13.88 5.58 0.27
N VAL A 208 -14.80 4.61 0.27
CA VAL A 208 -14.51 3.21 0.63
C VAL A 208 -13.39 2.64 -0.24
N GLN A 209 -13.47 2.84 -1.56
CA GLN A 209 -12.43 2.34 -2.46
C GLN A 209 -11.07 2.97 -2.18
N SER A 210 -11.05 4.26 -1.89
CA SER A 210 -9.83 4.97 -1.50
C SER A 210 -9.31 4.46 -0.16
N SER A 211 -10.17 4.24 0.83
CA SER A 211 -9.79 3.66 2.13
C SER A 211 -9.13 2.29 1.99
N VAL A 212 -9.68 1.38 1.18
CA VAL A 212 -9.06 0.06 0.97
C VAL A 212 -7.66 0.20 0.34
N ARG A 213 -7.50 1.08 -0.65
CA ARG A 213 -6.19 1.36 -1.25
C ARG A 213 -5.22 2.02 -0.27
N ASP A 214 -5.71 2.89 0.61
CA ASP A 214 -4.89 3.59 1.60
C ASP A 214 -4.42 2.65 2.70
N VAL A 215 -5.23 1.65 3.08
CA VAL A 215 -4.79 0.55 3.97
C VAL A 215 -3.62 -0.18 3.33
N ASP A 216 -3.74 -0.61 2.08
CA ASP A 216 -2.67 -1.33 1.39
C ASP A 216 -1.40 -0.48 1.25
N ARG A 217 -1.53 0.81 0.94
CA ARG A 217 -0.40 1.74 0.85
C ARG A 217 0.29 1.95 2.20
N THR A 218 -0.49 2.06 3.27
CA THR A 218 0.02 2.23 4.63
C THR A 218 0.73 0.96 5.12
N ASP A 219 0.16 -0.22 4.84
CA ASP A 219 0.76 -1.53 5.17
C ASP A 219 2.12 -1.70 4.47
N ASN A 220 2.20 -1.32 3.19
CA ASN A 220 3.45 -1.31 2.44
C ASN A 220 4.48 -0.32 3.02
N ALA A 221 4.05 0.90 3.39
CA ALA A 221 4.94 1.89 4.02
C ALA A 221 5.45 1.43 5.39
N MET A 222 4.63 0.69 6.16
CA MET A 222 5.02 0.13 7.46
C MET A 222 6.11 -0.92 7.39
N THR A 223 6.32 -1.54 6.22
CA THR A 223 7.44 -2.47 6.03
C THR A 223 8.79 -1.75 6.24
N SER A 224 8.91 -0.48 5.86
CA SER A 224 10.12 0.32 6.13
C SER A 224 10.35 0.52 7.63
N VAL A 225 9.28 0.75 8.39
CA VAL A 225 9.34 0.89 9.87
C VAL A 225 9.79 -0.42 10.52
N GLU A 226 9.24 -1.56 10.11
CA GLU A 226 9.64 -2.89 10.60
C GLU A 226 11.14 -3.14 10.36
N ARG A 227 11.65 -2.76 9.18
CA ARG A 227 13.08 -2.88 8.86
C ARG A 227 13.97 -2.00 9.73
N VAL A 228 13.53 -0.77 10.06
CA VAL A 228 14.27 0.13 10.95
C VAL A 228 14.24 -0.39 12.39
N LEU A 229 13.08 -0.84 12.87
CA LEU A 229 12.94 -1.42 14.21
C LEU A 229 13.85 -2.64 14.40
N HIS A 230 13.93 -3.52 13.41
CA HIS A 230 14.83 -4.68 13.46
C HIS A 230 16.31 -4.26 13.56
N PHE A 231 16.69 -3.12 12.98
CA PHE A 231 18.04 -2.56 13.13
C PHE A 231 18.28 -1.94 14.51
N CYS A 232 17.24 -1.54 15.24
CA CYS A 232 17.38 -1.09 16.63
C CYS A 232 17.64 -2.27 17.60
N GLU A 233 17.37 -3.50 17.18
CA GLU A 233 17.56 -4.72 17.97
C GLU A 233 18.95 -5.38 17.78
N ILE A 234 19.87 -4.72 17.05
CA ILE A 234 21.20 -5.28 16.80
C ILE A 234 21.99 -5.49 18.11
N PRO A 235 22.76 -6.59 18.21
CA PRO A 235 23.59 -6.86 19.37
C PRO A 235 24.56 -5.70 19.61
N GLN A 236 24.63 -5.27 20.86
CA GLN A 236 25.49 -4.17 21.29
C GLN A 236 26.81 -4.74 21.78
N GLU A 237 27.88 -3.97 21.66
CA GLU A 237 29.16 -4.29 22.28
C GLU A 237 28.98 -4.24 23.81
N GLU A 238 29.25 -5.33 24.52
CA GLU A 238 29.27 -5.34 25.99
C GLU A 238 30.48 -4.51 26.46
N GLU A 239 30.27 -3.60 27.43
CA GLU A 239 31.34 -2.83 28.08
C GLU A 239 32.40 -3.72 28.75
#